data_AF-A0A2R5LGV6-F1
#
_entry.id   AF-A0A2R5LGV6-F1
#
_cell.length_a   1.000
_cell.length_b   1.000
_cell.length_c   1.000
_cell.angle_alpha   90.00
_cell.angle_beta   90.00
_cell.angle_gamma   90.00
#
_symmetry.space_group_name_H-M   'P 1'
#
loop_
_entity.id
_entity.type
_entity.pdbx_description
1 polymer ?
#
loop_
_entity_poly.entity_id
_entity_poly.type
_entity_poly.pdbx_seq_one_letter_code
_entity_poly.pdbx_strand_id
1 'polypeptide(L)'
;NTAAIPKVIYVPPALKQPVELPTLRSSMEYNLPSIVKPSSVIGDVRTIIAPTTDISNQIEKSDPSVSTVTKQAAELVQIRKRKMKKHKLQKLRKRMHFAWAKRRFRRLKKKEQVFRAELLAQIQEAHAFDAEKYVDGILEKLRNRPKPETPEERRERFMELMRKYRSNVEWIKPKFD
;
A
#
# COMPACT_ATOMS: atom_id res chain seq x y z
N ASN A 1 -44.58 -8.86 -31.58
CA ASN A 1 -43.38 -9.62 -32.00
C ASN A 1 -42.13 -8.96 -31.44
N THR A 2 -41.75 -9.31 -30.21
CA THR A 2 -40.55 -8.82 -29.53
C THR A 2 -39.38 -9.74 -29.87
N ALA A 3 -38.47 -9.28 -30.75
CA ALA A 3 -37.27 -10.03 -31.12
C ALA A 3 -36.29 -10.07 -29.94
N ALA A 4 -35.97 -11.28 -29.47
CA ALA A 4 -34.97 -11.49 -28.43
C ALA A 4 -33.57 -11.24 -29.01
N ILE A 5 -32.83 -10.32 -28.38
CA ILE A 5 -31.43 -10.04 -28.72
C ILE A 5 -30.58 -11.26 -28.32
N PRO A 6 -29.83 -11.88 -29.26
CA PRO A 6 -29.04 -13.06 -28.93
C PRO A 6 -27.92 -12.69 -27.95
N LYS A 7 -27.84 -13.42 -26.83
CA LYS A 7 -26.69 -13.37 -25.91
C LYS A 7 -25.46 -13.91 -26.64
N VAL A 8 -24.61 -13.02 -27.12
CA VAL A 8 -23.29 -13.37 -27.64
C VAL A 8 -22.41 -13.76 -26.45
N ILE A 9 -22.30 -15.06 -26.18
CA ILE A 9 -21.36 -15.60 -25.21
C ILE A 9 -19.98 -15.56 -25.88
N TYR A 10 -19.15 -14.59 -25.48
CA TYR A 10 -17.76 -14.55 -25.91
C TYR A 10 -17.02 -15.76 -25.32
N VAL A 11 -16.75 -16.75 -26.18
CA VAL A 11 -15.86 -17.86 -25.87
C VAL A 11 -14.47 -17.43 -26.29
N PRO A 12 -13.52 -17.26 -25.34
CA PRO A 12 -12.16 -16.88 -25.69
C PRO A 12 -11.55 -17.94 -26.61
N PRO A 13 -10.82 -17.53 -27.67
CA PRO A 13 -10.22 -18.46 -28.61
C PRO A 13 -9.30 -19.44 -27.88
N ALA A 14 -9.54 -20.73 -28.06
CA ALA A 14 -8.68 -21.78 -27.53
C ALA A 14 -7.29 -21.63 -28.16
N LEU A 15 -6.28 -21.35 -27.33
CA LEU A 15 -4.89 -21.24 -27.76
C LEU A 15 -4.43 -22.60 -28.30
N LYS A 16 -4.25 -22.70 -29.62
CA LYS A 16 -3.83 -23.94 -30.30
C LYS A 16 -2.40 -24.36 -29.97
N GLN A 17 -1.63 -23.46 -29.36
CA GLN A 17 -0.27 -23.70 -28.89
C GLN A 17 -0.11 -23.06 -27.50
N PRO A 18 0.67 -23.67 -26.59
CA PRO A 18 1.01 -23.02 -25.33
C PRO A 18 1.69 -21.69 -25.65
N VAL A 19 1.15 -20.60 -25.11
CA VAL A 19 1.85 -19.32 -25.15
C VAL A 19 3.11 -19.51 -24.31
N GLU A 20 4.26 -19.64 -24.99
CA GLU A 20 5.55 -19.46 -24.36
C GLU A 20 5.62 -18.00 -23.90
N LEU A 21 5.09 -17.76 -22.71
CA LEU A 21 5.46 -16.58 -21.95
C LEU A 21 6.99 -16.59 -21.89
N PRO A 22 7.67 -15.45 -21.97
CA PRO A 22 9.07 -15.38 -21.59
C PRO A 22 9.11 -15.72 -20.10
N THR A 23 9.13 -17.03 -19.80
CA THR A 23 9.49 -17.59 -18.52
C THR A 23 10.76 -16.89 -18.17
N LEU A 24 10.76 -16.21 -17.03
CA LEU A 24 11.92 -15.56 -16.45
C LEU A 24 13.14 -16.43 -16.76
N ARG A 25 13.94 -15.94 -17.72
CA ARG A 25 15.19 -16.58 -18.11
C ARG A 25 15.99 -16.72 -16.84
N SER A 26 16.33 -17.96 -16.53
CA SER A 26 17.31 -18.32 -15.52
C SER A 26 16.92 -17.99 -14.08
N SER A 27 17.34 -18.83 -13.15
CA SER A 27 17.66 -18.35 -11.81
C SER A 27 18.70 -17.24 -11.99
N MET A 28 18.26 -15.99 -11.99
CA MET A 28 19.16 -14.87 -11.74
C MET A 28 19.77 -15.14 -10.36
N GLU A 29 20.99 -15.66 -10.34
CA GLU A 29 21.88 -15.55 -9.20
C GLU A 29 22.13 -14.06 -9.00
N TYR A 30 21.23 -13.42 -8.26
CA TYR A 30 21.45 -12.07 -7.79
C TYR A 30 22.64 -12.12 -6.84
N ASN A 31 23.84 -11.85 -7.35
CA ASN A 31 24.97 -11.44 -6.53
C ASN A 31 24.67 -10.03 -6.00
N LEU A 32 23.80 -9.98 -4.98
CA LEU A 32 23.54 -8.78 -4.20
C LEU A 32 24.85 -8.34 -3.56
N PRO A 33 25.36 -7.13 -3.85
CA PRO A 33 26.55 -6.63 -3.19
C PRO A 33 26.20 -6.39 -1.71
N SER A 34 26.96 -7.07 -0.85
CA SER A 34 27.11 -6.90 0.60
C SER A 34 25.94 -7.24 1.53
N ILE A 35 25.60 -8.53 1.60
CA ILE A 35 25.66 -9.18 2.93
C ILE A 35 27.13 -9.55 3.12
N VAL A 36 27.86 -8.70 3.83
CA VAL A 36 29.11 -9.11 4.46
C VAL A 36 28.74 -10.26 5.40
N LYS A 37 28.94 -11.50 4.96
CA LYS A 37 28.97 -12.64 5.88
C LYS A 37 30.12 -12.30 6.84
N PRO A 38 29.92 -12.17 8.16
CA PRO A 38 31.06 -12.09 9.05
C PRO A 38 31.81 -13.40 8.87
N SER A 39 32.94 -13.31 8.18
CA SER A 39 33.94 -14.37 8.11
C SER A 39 34.48 -14.48 9.52
N SER A 40 33.84 -15.29 10.35
CA SER A 40 34.43 -15.73 11.59
C SER A 40 35.51 -16.73 11.24
N VAL A 41 36.61 -16.23 10.68
CA VAL A 41 37.92 -16.83 10.92
C VAL A 41 38.15 -16.60 12.41
N ILE A 42 37.63 -17.52 13.20
CA ILE A 42 38.02 -17.73 14.59
C ILE A 42 39.45 -18.22 14.47
N GLY A 43 40.38 -17.27 14.47
CA GLY A 43 41.79 -17.56 14.63
C GLY A 43 41.96 -18.35 15.92
N ASP A 44 42.74 -19.41 15.80
CA ASP A 44 43.33 -20.12 16.92
C ASP A 44 43.89 -19.12 17.94
N VAL A 45 43.27 -19.06 19.12
CA VAL A 45 43.97 -18.68 20.35
C VAL A 45 43.55 -19.65 21.43
N ARG A 46 44.08 -20.88 21.33
CA ARG A 46 44.26 -21.74 22.50
C ARG A 46 45.38 -21.13 23.34
N THR A 47 45.06 -20.14 24.18
CA THR A 47 45.82 -19.90 25.40
C THR A 47 45.02 -20.51 26.54
N ILE A 48 45.38 -21.75 26.84
CA ILE A 48 45.05 -22.41 28.10
C ILE A 48 45.75 -21.57 29.19
N ILE A 49 45.01 -20.68 29.84
CA ILE A 49 45.47 -20.03 31.07
C ILE A 49 45.06 -20.99 32.19
N ALA A 50 46.04 -21.75 32.67
CA ALA A 50 45.90 -22.54 33.89
C ALA A 50 45.53 -21.63 35.07
N PRO A 51 44.75 -22.11 36.07
CA PRO A 51 44.46 -21.32 37.25
C PRO A 51 45.70 -21.30 38.14
N THR A 52 46.49 -20.23 38.08
CA THR A 52 47.49 -19.96 39.12
C THR A 52 46.79 -19.37 40.32
N THR A 53 46.91 -20.05 41.46
CA THR A 53 46.53 -19.55 42.77
C THR A 53 47.38 -18.33 43.15
N ASP A 54 46.76 -17.45 43.94
CA ASP A 54 47.37 -16.44 44.79
C ASP A 54 47.84 -15.13 44.14
N ILE A 55 46.88 -14.21 43.95
CA ILE A 55 47.08 -12.80 44.35
C ILE A 55 45.79 -12.28 44.98
N SER A 56 45.82 -12.17 46.31
CA SER A 56 44.89 -11.38 47.10
C SER A 56 45.07 -9.89 46.79
N ASN A 57 43.99 -9.18 46.46
CA ASN A 57 43.49 -8.02 47.22
C ASN A 57 42.57 -7.12 46.39
N GLN A 58 41.35 -6.96 46.91
CA GLN A 58 40.43 -5.84 46.70
C GLN A 58 39.87 -5.64 45.29
N ILE A 59 39.01 -6.57 44.87
CA ILE A 59 37.81 -6.15 44.15
C ILE A 59 36.74 -6.04 45.23
N GLU A 60 36.48 -4.82 45.72
CA GLU A 60 35.24 -4.55 46.44
C GLU A 60 34.11 -5.06 45.54
N LYS A 61 33.44 -6.12 45.99
CA LYS A 61 32.16 -6.53 45.44
C LYS A 61 31.22 -5.40 45.78
N SER A 62 31.16 -4.38 44.92
CA SER A 62 30.02 -3.48 44.92
C SER A 62 28.81 -4.38 44.69
N ASP A 63 27.91 -4.42 45.68
CA ASP A 63 26.61 -5.04 45.51
C ASP A 63 26.01 -4.49 44.22
N PRO A 64 25.38 -5.32 43.36
CA PRO A 64 24.79 -4.82 42.13
C PRO A 64 23.82 -3.72 42.55
N SER A 65 24.19 -2.48 42.21
CA SER A 65 23.44 -1.29 42.60
C SER A 65 21.96 -1.58 42.37
N VAL A 66 21.12 -1.28 43.37
CA VAL A 66 19.67 -1.51 43.39
C VAL A 66 19.01 -0.66 42.30
N SER A 67 19.25 -1.03 41.06
CA SER A 67 19.11 -0.17 39.90
C SER A 67 18.36 -0.95 38.83
N THR A 68 17.11 -0.54 38.58
CA THR A 68 16.29 -0.85 37.39
C THR A 68 15.43 -2.12 37.32
N VAL A 69 15.35 -2.98 38.35
CA VAL A 69 14.46 -4.17 38.29
C VAL A 69 12.98 -3.81 38.11
N THR A 70 12.54 -2.64 38.61
CA THR A 70 11.13 -2.22 38.63
C THR A 70 10.57 -1.81 37.26
N LYS A 71 11.40 -1.32 36.32
CA LYS A 71 10.95 -0.87 34.99
C LYS A 71 10.86 -2.01 33.95
N GLN A 72 11.62 -3.09 34.15
CA GLN A 72 11.66 -4.24 33.23
C GLN A 72 10.36 -5.06 33.25
N ALA A 73 9.69 -5.13 34.40
CA ALA A 73 8.43 -5.86 34.53
C ALA A 73 7.30 -5.25 33.67
N ALA A 74 7.22 -3.92 33.59
CA ALA A 74 6.24 -3.22 32.77
C ALA A 74 6.46 -3.49 31.27
N GLU A 75 7.71 -3.50 30.82
CA GLU A 75 8.08 -3.85 29.44
C GLU A 75 7.73 -5.31 29.11
N LEU A 76 7.99 -6.24 30.03
CA LEU A 76 7.61 -7.65 29.86
C LEU A 76 6.09 -7.83 29.70
N VAL A 77 5.28 -7.06 30.43
CA VAL A 77 3.82 -7.06 30.25
C VAL A 77 3.44 -6.54 28.85
N GLN A 78 4.06 -5.46 28.37
CA GLN A 78 3.82 -4.95 27.02
C GLN A 78 4.25 -5.95 25.94
N ILE A 79 5.41 -6.59 26.10
CA ILE A 79 5.91 -7.63 25.20
C ILE A 79 4.95 -8.81 25.17
N ARG A 80 4.47 -9.29 26.32
CA ARG A 80 3.47 -10.38 26.40
C ARG A 80 2.15 -9.99 25.71
N LYS A 81 1.67 -8.76 25.89
CA LYS A 81 0.49 -8.24 25.18
C LYS A 81 0.70 -8.23 23.66
N ARG A 82 1.84 -7.71 23.18
CA ARG A 82 2.21 -7.69 21.74
C ARG A 82 2.36 -9.10 21.17
N LYS A 83 3.02 -10.01 21.91
CA LYS A 83 3.14 -11.44 21.58
C LYS A 83 1.76 -12.06 21.41
N MET A 84 0.88 -11.87 22.39
CA MET A 84 -0.47 -12.44 22.35
C MET A 84 -1.30 -11.87 21.20
N LYS A 85 -1.21 -10.56 20.91
CA LYS A 85 -1.85 -9.94 19.74
C LYS A 85 -1.34 -10.55 18.43
N LYS A 86 -0.02 -10.69 18.25
CA LYS A 86 0.60 -11.33 17.07
C LYS A 86 0.15 -12.78 16.92
N HIS A 87 0.17 -13.55 18.00
CA HIS A 87 -0.26 -14.95 18.02
C HIS A 87 -1.74 -15.09 17.62
N LYS A 88 -2.64 -14.30 18.23
CA LYS A 88 -4.06 -14.30 17.88
C LYS A 88 -4.29 -13.88 16.42
N LEU A 89 -3.56 -12.87 15.93
CA LEU A 89 -3.63 -12.43 14.53
C LEU A 89 -3.17 -13.52 13.56
N GLN A 90 -2.09 -14.25 13.88
CA GLN A 90 -1.64 -15.39 13.07
C GLN A 90 -2.68 -16.51 13.06
N LYS A 91 -3.28 -16.83 14.21
CA LYS A 91 -4.35 -17.83 14.31
C LYS A 91 -5.58 -17.43 13.48
N LEU A 92 -5.95 -16.15 13.49
CA LEU A 92 -7.03 -15.60 12.67
C LEU A 92 -6.69 -15.67 11.17
N ARG A 93 -5.46 -15.28 10.77
CA ARG A 93 -4.97 -15.37 9.38
C ARG A 93 -5.07 -16.77 8.82
N LYS A 94 -4.66 -17.78 9.59
CA LYS A 94 -4.77 -19.19 9.20
C LYS A 94 -6.22 -19.61 9.04
N ARG A 95 -7.08 -19.30 10.03
CA ARG A 95 -8.51 -19.66 10.00
C ARG A 95 -9.27 -19.00 8.84
N MET A 96 -9.00 -17.73 8.57
CA MET A 96 -9.75 -16.93 7.58
C MET A 96 -9.09 -16.86 6.20
N HIS A 97 -8.01 -17.62 5.98
CA HIS A 97 -7.15 -17.52 4.78
C HIS A 97 -7.97 -17.47 3.48
N PHE A 98 -8.84 -18.44 3.27
CA PHE A 98 -9.64 -18.55 2.04
C PHE A 98 -10.67 -17.42 1.89
N ALA A 99 -11.32 -17.01 2.98
CA ALA A 99 -12.27 -15.91 2.95
C ALA A 99 -11.60 -14.58 2.56
N TRP A 100 -10.41 -14.32 3.10
CA TRP A 100 -9.63 -13.13 2.75
C TRP A 100 -9.01 -13.22 1.36
N ALA A 101 -8.56 -14.40 0.93
CA ALA A 101 -8.10 -14.62 -0.44
C ALA A 101 -9.22 -14.33 -1.46
N LYS A 102 -10.44 -14.83 -1.22
CA LYS A 102 -11.63 -14.54 -2.05
C LYS A 102 -11.93 -13.04 -2.09
N ARG A 103 -11.87 -12.36 -0.94
CA ARG A 103 -12.08 -10.90 -0.86
C ARG A 103 -10.99 -10.13 -1.61
N ARG A 104 -9.72 -10.52 -1.46
CA ARG A 104 -8.58 -9.94 -2.17
C ARG A 104 -8.74 -10.11 -3.67
N PHE A 105 -9.06 -11.31 -4.13
CA PHE A 105 -9.31 -11.61 -5.54
C PHE A 105 -10.41 -10.71 -6.13
N ARG A 106 -11.56 -10.58 -5.44
CA ARG A 106 -12.65 -9.69 -5.89
C ARG A 106 -12.20 -8.23 -6.01
N ARG A 107 -11.42 -7.72 -5.05
CA ARG A 107 -10.88 -6.36 -5.12
C ARG A 107 -9.92 -6.18 -6.29
N LEU A 108 -9.04 -7.14 -6.51
CA LEU A 108 -8.10 -7.12 -7.63
C LEU A 108 -8.82 -7.17 -8.98
N LYS A 109 -9.81 -8.07 -9.12
CA LYS A 109 -10.65 -8.16 -10.33
C LYS A 109 -11.39 -6.85 -10.62
N LYS A 110 -11.93 -6.18 -9.59
CA LYS A 110 -12.57 -4.87 -9.76
C LYS A 110 -11.57 -3.80 -10.21
N LYS A 111 -10.38 -3.77 -9.63
CA LYS A 111 -9.31 -2.84 -10.04
C LYS A 111 -8.89 -3.07 -11.49
N GLU A 112 -8.70 -4.33 -11.86
CA GLU A 112 -8.36 -4.72 -13.23
C GLU A 112 -9.47 -4.34 -14.22
N GLN A 113 -10.74 -4.52 -13.87
CA GLN A 113 -11.85 -4.12 -14.72
C GLN A 113 -11.87 -2.59 -14.95
N VAL A 114 -11.67 -1.81 -13.89
CA VAL A 114 -11.58 -0.34 -13.98
C VAL A 114 -10.41 0.07 -14.88
N PHE A 115 -9.24 -0.52 -14.65
CA PHE A 115 -8.05 -0.26 -15.48
C PHE A 115 -8.27 -0.59 -16.96
N ARG A 116 -8.90 -1.73 -17.26
CA ARG A 116 -9.24 -2.10 -18.65
C ARG A 116 -10.23 -1.12 -19.28
N ALA A 117 -11.20 -0.64 -18.51
CA ALA A 117 -12.16 0.35 -18.99
C ALA A 117 -11.47 1.70 -19.29
N GLU A 118 -10.55 2.14 -18.42
CA GLU A 118 -9.74 3.34 -18.64
C GLU A 118 -8.92 3.26 -19.94
N LEU A 119 -8.24 2.12 -20.17
CA LEU A 119 -7.48 1.90 -21.41
C LEU A 119 -8.36 1.92 -22.65
N LEU A 120 -9.52 1.24 -22.61
CA LEU A 120 -10.46 1.25 -23.73
C LEU A 120 -11.01 2.66 -23.99
N ALA A 121 -11.27 3.44 -22.93
CA ALA A 121 -11.70 4.83 -23.07
C ALA A 121 -10.62 5.68 -23.75
N GLN A 122 -9.35 5.54 -23.35
CA GLN A 122 -8.23 6.24 -24.00
C GLN A 122 -8.09 5.87 -25.48
N ILE A 123 -8.23 4.59 -25.81
CA ILE A 123 -8.19 4.10 -27.20
C ILE A 123 -9.35 4.71 -28.00
N GLN A 124 -10.56 4.71 -27.44
CA GLN A 124 -11.73 5.30 -28.08
C GLN A 124 -11.59 6.81 -28.27
N GLU A 125 -11.06 7.52 -27.27
CA GLU A 125 -10.76 8.95 -27.34
C GLU A 125 -9.74 9.23 -28.45
N ALA A 126 -8.67 8.44 -28.54
CA ALA A 126 -7.68 8.56 -29.59
C ALA A 126 -8.25 8.27 -30.99
N HIS A 127 -9.15 7.29 -31.12
CA HIS A 127 -9.83 7.00 -32.40
C HIS A 127 -10.85 8.08 -32.80
N ALA A 128 -11.52 8.69 -31.82
CA ALA A 128 -12.49 9.75 -32.04
C ALA A 128 -11.83 11.13 -32.19
N PHE A 129 -10.52 11.23 -31.97
CA PHE A 129 -9.79 12.48 -32.06
C PHE A 129 -9.73 12.99 -33.51
N ASP A 130 -10.33 14.15 -33.71
CA ASP A 130 -10.40 14.86 -34.98
C ASP A 130 -9.60 16.16 -34.84
N ALA A 131 -8.48 16.26 -35.55
CA ALA A 131 -7.52 17.35 -35.38
C ALA A 131 -8.11 18.71 -35.76
N GLU A 132 -8.93 18.77 -36.80
CA GLU A 132 -9.56 20.01 -37.27
C GLU A 132 -10.52 20.55 -36.20
N LYS A 133 -11.44 19.71 -35.72
CA LYS A 133 -12.37 20.08 -34.65
C LYS A 133 -11.67 20.49 -33.35
N TYR A 134 -10.55 19.84 -33.02
CA TYR A 134 -9.77 20.22 -31.86
C TYR A 134 -9.20 21.64 -31.98
N VAL A 135 -8.62 21.97 -33.14
CA VAL A 135 -8.09 23.31 -33.44
C VAL A 135 -9.22 24.34 -33.45
N ASP A 136 -10.34 24.05 -34.11
CA ASP A 136 -11.51 24.93 -34.14
C ASP A 136 -12.03 25.22 -32.74
N GLY A 137 -12.14 24.20 -31.88
CA GLY A 137 -12.53 24.36 -30.50
C GLY A 137 -11.55 25.20 -29.67
N ILE A 138 -10.24 25.15 -29.97
CA ILE A 138 -9.26 26.06 -29.35
C ILE A 138 -9.47 27.49 -29.82
N LEU A 139 -9.61 27.71 -31.13
CA LEU A 139 -9.83 29.02 -31.70
C LEU A 139 -11.12 29.65 -31.18
N GLU A 140 -12.18 28.86 -31.04
CA GLU A 140 -13.45 29.30 -30.46
C GLU A 140 -13.29 29.71 -28.99
N LYS A 141 -12.61 28.90 -28.16
CA LYS A 141 -12.33 29.27 -26.75
C LYS A 141 -11.51 30.54 -26.62
N LEU A 142 -10.56 30.76 -27.53
CA LEU A 142 -9.75 31.98 -27.56
C LEU A 142 -10.58 33.20 -27.97
N ARG A 143 -11.44 33.05 -28.99
CA ARG A 143 -12.37 34.10 -29.45
C ARG A 143 -13.41 34.44 -28.38
N ASN A 144 -13.97 33.43 -27.73
CA ASN A 144 -15.03 33.53 -26.73
C ASN A 144 -14.49 33.49 -25.29
N ARG A 145 -13.33 34.11 -25.04
CA ARG A 145 -12.74 34.15 -23.69
C ARG A 145 -13.71 34.87 -22.74
N PRO A 146 -14.15 34.25 -21.63
CA PRO A 146 -15.03 34.92 -20.69
C PRO A 146 -14.31 36.15 -20.13
N LYS A 147 -15.05 37.27 -20.07
CA LYS A 147 -14.55 38.48 -19.41
C LYS A 147 -14.24 38.15 -17.96
N PRO A 148 -13.18 38.74 -17.38
CA PRO A 148 -12.91 38.54 -15.96
C PRO A 148 -14.13 39.00 -15.15
N GLU A 149 -14.57 38.18 -14.20
CA GLU A 149 -15.69 38.51 -13.30
C GLU A 149 -15.40 39.85 -12.61
N THR A 150 -16.36 40.75 -12.68
CA THR A 150 -16.33 41.99 -11.90
C THR A 150 -16.44 41.67 -10.40
N PRO A 151 -15.96 42.54 -9.49
CA PRO A 151 -16.04 42.30 -8.05
C PRO A 151 -17.47 42.05 -7.54
N GLU A 152 -18.47 42.67 -8.18
CA GLU A 152 -19.89 42.54 -7.83
C GLU A 152 -20.44 41.16 -8.23
N GLU A 153 -20.20 40.72 -9.46
CA GLU A 153 -20.60 39.38 -9.95
C GLU A 153 -19.96 38.26 -9.11
N ARG A 154 -18.69 38.43 -8.71
CA ARG A 154 -18.00 37.49 -7.82
C ARG A 154 -18.69 37.38 -6.46
N ARG A 155 -19.10 38.52 -5.89
CA ARG A 155 -19.82 38.57 -4.61
C ARG A 155 -21.19 37.89 -4.73
N GLU A 156 -21.90 38.13 -5.82
CA GLU A 156 -23.20 37.49 -6.08
C GLU A 156 -23.09 35.98 -6.25
N ARG A 157 -22.12 35.50 -7.05
CA ARG A 157 -21.80 34.08 -7.19
C ARG A 157 -21.54 33.42 -5.84
N PHE A 158 -20.78 34.08 -4.97
CA PHE A 158 -20.51 33.57 -3.62
C PHE A 158 -21.79 33.48 -2.79
N MET A 159 -22.64 34.51 -2.85
CA MET A 159 -23.94 34.50 -2.17
C MET A 159 -24.87 33.40 -2.72
N GLU A 160 -24.90 33.17 -4.03
CA GLU A 160 -25.63 32.07 -4.63
C GLU A 160 -25.13 30.70 -4.19
N LEU A 161 -23.81 30.53 -4.09
CA LEU A 161 -23.21 29.30 -3.58
C LEU A 161 -23.64 29.04 -2.13
N MET A 162 -23.62 30.10 -1.31
CA MET A 162 -24.12 30.06 0.08
C MET A 162 -25.61 29.75 0.16
N ARG A 163 -26.44 30.31 -0.74
CA ARG A 163 -27.88 29.99 -0.83
C ARG A 163 -28.08 28.53 -1.23
N LYS A 164 -27.35 28.03 -2.23
CA LYS A 164 -27.45 26.68 -2.78
C LYS A 164 -27.07 25.60 -1.75
N TYR A 165 -26.02 25.83 -0.97
CA TYR A 165 -25.54 24.87 0.02
C TYR A 165 -25.99 25.18 1.46
N ARG A 166 -26.91 26.15 1.66
CA ARG A 166 -27.39 26.57 2.99
C ARG A 166 -27.94 25.41 3.83
N SER A 167 -28.57 24.43 3.18
CA SER A 167 -29.17 23.25 3.81
C SER A 167 -28.27 22.01 3.80
N ASN A 168 -27.15 22.05 3.09
CA ASN A 168 -26.23 20.92 2.95
C ASN A 168 -25.17 20.95 4.07
N VAL A 169 -25.64 20.97 5.31
CA VAL A 169 -24.79 20.94 6.51
C VAL A 169 -24.72 19.51 7.01
N GLU A 170 -23.58 18.86 6.79
CA GLU A 170 -23.26 17.62 7.49
C GLU A 170 -22.98 17.95 8.96
N TRP A 171 -23.98 17.77 9.82
CA TRP A 171 -23.81 17.93 11.26
C TRP A 171 -22.85 16.87 11.80
N ILE A 172 -21.60 17.25 12.07
CA ILE A 172 -20.65 16.40 12.79
C ILE A 172 -21.09 16.40 14.26
N LYS A 173 -21.68 15.28 14.71
CA LYS A 173 -22.00 15.13 16.13
C LYS A 173 -20.71 15.13 16.95
N PRO A 174 -20.61 15.93 18.03
CA PRO A 174 -19.46 15.87 18.92
C PRO A 174 -19.36 14.47 19.52
N LYS A 175 -18.14 13.92 19.54
CA LYS A 175 -17.86 12.71 20.31
C LYS A 175 -17.81 13.12 21.77
N PHE A 176 -18.84 12.76 22.52
CA PHE A 176 -18.75 12.74 23.98
C PHE A 176 -17.99 11.47 24.35
N ASP A 177 -16.78 11.65 24.85
CA ASP A 177 -15.92 10.60 25.41
C ASP A 177 -16.45 10.12 26.77
#